data_AF-A0A6G1S6G0-F1
#
_entry.id   AF-A0A6G1S6G0-F1
#
_cell.length_a   1.000
_cell.length_b   1.000
_cell.length_c   1.000
_cell.angle_alpha   90.00
_cell.angle_beta   90.00
_cell.angle_gamma   90.00
#
_symmetry.space_group_name_H-M   'P 1'
#
loop_
_entity.id
_entity.type
_entity.pdbx_description
1 polymer ?
#
loop_
_entity_poly.entity_id
_entity_poly.type
_entity_poly.pdbx_seq_one_letter_code
_entity_poly.pdbx_strand_id
1 'polypeptide(L)'
;LLPVGTTIIILLAFLCTNIATIVRVSEANENGLHRYTRLSGVPSGLYWLGEFIVSVASNLVQSLIMAIILGIGSGGYPYDPIAESAMTLKWMLLFTYSLNATTISIFLGSLFDRTLRSVLALCFLASVSAMYPLLLILQWTPYGFTQMRPIAWLSLLSPAPNME
;
A
#
# COMPACT_ATOMS: atom_id res chain seq x y z
N LEU A 1 -18.51 7.60 -5.45
CA LEU A 1 -17.98 7.59 -4.07
C LEU A 1 -17.40 6.21 -3.76
N LEU A 2 -16.09 6.08 -3.46
CA LEU A 2 -15.50 4.82 -2.97
C LEU A 2 -16.16 4.41 -1.64
N PRO A 3 -16.75 3.21 -1.53
CA PRO A 3 -17.25 2.68 -0.26
C PRO A 3 -16.14 2.61 0.78
N VAL A 4 -16.47 2.84 2.05
CA VAL A 4 -15.52 2.67 3.18
C VAL A 4 -14.83 1.30 3.12
N GLY A 5 -15.59 0.27 2.74
CA GLY A 5 -15.06 -1.07 2.55
C GLY A 5 -13.94 -1.20 1.51
N THR A 6 -14.08 -0.53 0.36
CA THR A 6 -13.03 -0.53 -0.68
C THR A 6 -11.76 0.20 -0.21
N THR A 7 -11.94 1.24 0.62
CA THR A 7 -10.81 1.98 1.21
C THR A 7 -10.04 1.10 2.19
N ILE A 8 -10.74 0.31 3.02
CA ILE A 8 -10.12 -0.63 3.95
C ILE A 8 -9.32 -1.70 3.19
N ILE A 9 -9.87 -2.23 2.09
CA ILE A 9 -9.18 -3.23 1.27
C ILE A 9 -7.89 -2.65 0.65
N ILE A 10 -7.94 -1.41 0.14
CA ILE A 10 -6.75 -0.72 -0.39
C ILE A 10 -5.71 -0.49 0.71
N LEU A 11 -6.14 -0.08 1.91
CA LEU A 11 -5.24 0.13 3.04
C LEU A 11 -4.58 -1.18 3.51
N LEU A 12 -5.33 -2.28 3.54
CA LEU A 12 -4.79 -3.61 3.86
C LEU A 12 -3.77 -4.06 2.81
N ALA A 13 -4.07 -3.83 1.53
CA ALA A 13 -3.15 -4.14 0.44
C ALA A 13 -1.83 -3.37 0.60
N PHE A 14 -1.89 -2.06 0.89
CA PHE A 14 -0.69 -1.25 1.15
C PHE A 14 0.06 -1.66 2.43
N LEU A 15 -0.64 -2.12 3.48
CA LEU A 15 0.00 -2.67 4.66
C LEU A 15 0.87 -3.88 4.29
N CYS A 16 0.33 -4.81 3.50
CA CYS A 16 1.07 -5.99 3.05
C CYS A 16 2.32 -5.63 2.25
N THR A 17 2.24 -4.63 1.36
CA THR A 17 3.39 -4.13 0.59
C THR A 17 4.49 -3.56 1.48
N ASN A 18 4.11 -2.81 2.50
CA ASN A 18 5.05 -2.20 3.43
C ASN A 18 5.73 -3.27 4.31
N ILE A 19 5.00 -4.30 4.74
CA ILE A 19 5.58 -5.46 5.43
C ILE A 19 6.59 -6.17 4.52
N ALA A 20 6.22 -6.46 3.27
CA ALA A 20 7.13 -7.09 2.30
C ALA A 20 8.39 -6.25 2.05
N THR A 21 8.24 -4.92 1.99
CA THR A 21 9.36 -3.99 1.83
C THR A 21 10.30 -4.06 3.03
N ILE A 22 9.77 -4.08 4.25
CA ILE A 22 10.59 -4.20 5.45
C ILE A 22 11.31 -5.53 5.52
N VAL A 23 10.63 -6.64 5.21
CA VAL A 23 11.24 -7.97 5.22
C VAL A 23 12.43 -7.98 4.27
N ARG A 24 12.22 -7.53 3.02
CA ARG A 24 13.27 -7.44 2.01
C ARG A 24 14.49 -6.61 2.45
N VAL A 25 14.25 -5.40 2.98
CA VAL A 25 15.34 -4.50 3.41
C VAL A 25 16.05 -5.03 4.66
N SER A 26 15.30 -5.53 5.63
CA SER A 26 15.90 -6.06 6.87
C SER A 26 16.60 -7.41 6.67
N GLU A 27 16.15 -8.26 5.75
CA GLU A 27 16.86 -9.47 5.34
C GLU A 27 18.17 -9.11 4.62
N ALA A 28 18.15 -8.10 3.74
CA ALA A 28 19.35 -7.60 3.10
C ALA A 28 20.36 -7.03 4.13
N ASN A 29 19.85 -6.43 5.21
CA ASN A 29 20.67 -5.94 6.31
C ASN A 29 21.24 -7.08 7.17
N GLU A 30 20.39 -8.04 7.57
CA GLU A 30 20.76 -9.22 8.36
C GLU A 30 21.82 -10.08 7.65
N ASN A 31 21.69 -10.25 6.33
CA ASN A 31 22.65 -10.97 5.50
C ASN A 31 23.90 -10.15 5.13
N GLY A 32 24.00 -8.89 5.56
CA GLY A 32 25.13 -8.01 5.28
C GLY A 32 25.27 -7.62 3.80
N LEU A 33 24.21 -7.73 2.99
CA LEU A 33 24.22 -7.42 1.56
C LEU A 33 24.68 -5.98 1.27
N HIS A 34 24.33 -5.04 2.15
CA HIS A 34 24.83 -3.67 2.13
C HIS A 34 26.35 -3.56 2.20
N ARG A 35 27.00 -4.42 2.99
CA ARG A 35 28.45 -4.44 3.14
C ARG A 35 29.09 -5.01 1.89
N TYR A 36 28.54 -6.10 1.35
CA TYR A 36 29.01 -6.70 0.10
C TYR A 36 28.89 -5.75 -1.10
N THR A 37 27.74 -5.09 -1.25
CA THR A 37 27.52 -4.11 -2.34
C THR A 37 28.47 -2.92 -2.24
N ARG A 38 28.77 -2.46 -1.02
CA ARG A 38 29.79 -1.42 -0.80
C ARG A 38 31.20 -1.88 -1.16
N LEU A 39 31.55 -3.13 -0.85
CA LEU A 39 32.84 -3.72 -1.25
C LEU A 39 32.98 -3.83 -2.78
N SER A 40 31.87 -4.02 -3.49
CA SER A 40 31.83 -3.99 -4.96
C SER A 40 31.93 -2.58 -5.57
N GLY A 41 32.17 -1.54 -4.76
CA GLY A 41 32.35 -0.17 -5.23
C GLY A 41 31.05 0.61 -5.45
N VAL A 42 29.89 0.06 -5.09
CA VAL A 42 28.62 0.78 -5.18
C VAL A 42 28.51 1.75 -4.00
N PRO A 43 28.34 3.06 -4.23
CA PRO A 43 28.14 4.01 -3.14
C PRO A 43 26.80 3.77 -2.46
N SER A 44 26.75 3.95 -1.13
CA SER A 44 25.56 3.70 -0.31
C SER A 44 24.33 4.47 -0.79
N GLY A 45 24.51 5.69 -1.29
CA GLY A 45 23.42 6.50 -1.84
C GLY A 45 22.72 5.85 -3.03
N LEU A 46 23.47 5.25 -3.97
CA LEU A 46 22.89 4.57 -5.12
C LEU A 46 22.16 3.29 -4.73
N TYR A 47 22.68 2.56 -3.73
CA TYR A 47 21.99 1.40 -3.18
C TYR A 47 20.61 1.79 -2.63
N TRP A 48 20.56 2.79 -1.73
CA TRP A 48 19.30 3.21 -1.10
C TRP A 48 18.33 3.86 -2.09
N LEU A 49 18.85 4.58 -3.08
CA LEU A 49 18.04 5.12 -4.18
C LEU A 49 17.42 3.99 -5.01
N GLY A 50 18.17 2.93 -5.31
CA GLY A 50 17.66 1.74 -5.99
C GLY A 50 16.56 1.05 -5.18
N GLU A 51 16.78 0.86 -3.88
CA GLU A 51 15.80 0.31 -2.96
C GLU A 51 14.51 1.14 -2.90
N PHE A 52 14.64 2.47 -2.90
CA PHE A 52 13.51 3.39 -2.96
C PHE A 52 12.76 3.26 -4.29
N ILE A 53 13.44 3.29 -5.43
CA ILE A 53 12.81 3.18 -6.76
C ILE A 53 12.03 1.87 -6.88
N VAL A 54 12.63 0.74 -6.48
CA VAL A 54 11.97 -0.57 -6.52
C VAL A 54 10.70 -0.58 -5.65
N SER A 55 10.77 0.01 -4.46
CA SER A 55 9.64 0.06 -3.53
C SER A 55 8.53 1.01 -3.99
N VAL A 56 8.87 2.13 -4.64
CA VAL A 56 7.89 3.04 -5.24
C VAL A 56 7.22 2.39 -6.44
N ALA A 57 8.00 1.74 -7.31
CA ALA A 57 7.47 1.05 -8.49
C ALA A 57 6.51 -0.07 -8.11
N SER A 58 6.84 -0.89 -7.10
CA SER A 58 5.96 -1.97 -6.62
C SER A 58 4.65 -1.42 -6.05
N ASN A 59 4.71 -0.35 -5.24
CA ASN A 59 3.51 0.32 -4.73
C ASN A 59 2.64 0.91 -5.83
N LEU A 60 3.24 1.53 -6.86
CA LEU A 60 2.51 2.07 -8.00
C LEU A 60 1.76 0.96 -8.76
N VAL A 61 2.46 -0.13 -9.09
CA VAL A 61 1.87 -1.27 -9.80
C VAL A 61 0.72 -1.87 -8.99
N GLN A 62 0.92 -2.09 -7.69
CA GLN A 62 -0.12 -2.64 -6.82
C GLN A 62 -1.31 -1.69 -6.68
N SER A 63 -1.07 -0.39 -6.55
CA SER A 63 -2.12 0.64 -6.51
C SER A 63 -2.98 0.62 -7.77
N LEU A 64 -2.36 0.48 -8.94
CA LEU A 64 -3.05 0.36 -10.23
C LEU A 64 -3.86 -0.95 -10.32
N ILE A 65 -3.28 -2.08 -9.92
CA ILE A 65 -3.98 -3.37 -9.89
C ILE A 65 -5.21 -3.29 -8.99
N MET A 66 -5.09 -2.72 -7.79
CA MET A 66 -6.21 -2.56 -6.87
C MET A 66 -7.28 -1.62 -7.41
N ALA A 67 -6.90 -0.54 -8.12
CA ALA A 67 -7.85 0.34 -8.77
C ALA A 67 -8.66 -0.38 -9.86
N ILE A 68 -7.99 -1.24 -10.65
CA ILE A 68 -8.64 -2.06 -11.69
C ILE A 68 -9.57 -3.10 -11.06
N ILE A 69 -9.11 -3.87 -10.07
CA ILE A 69 -9.89 -4.94 -9.40
C ILE A 69 -11.15 -4.39 -8.74
N LEU A 70 -11.04 -3.25 -8.07
CA LEU A 70 -12.17 -2.63 -7.38
C LEU A 70 -13.16 -1.96 -8.34
N GLY A 71 -12.89 -1.99 -9.64
CA GLY A 71 -13.78 -1.45 -10.66
C GLY A 71 -14.02 0.04 -10.46
N ILE A 72 -12.98 0.78 -10.04
CA ILE A 72 -12.96 2.24 -10.03
C ILE A 72 -13.15 2.67 -11.51
N GLY A 73 -14.42 2.78 -11.95
CA GLY A 73 -14.78 3.02 -13.36
C GLY A 73 -15.64 1.94 -14.03
N SER A 74 -16.33 1.04 -13.31
CA SER A 74 -17.25 0.10 -13.96
C SER A 74 -18.35 0.86 -14.74
N GLY A 75 -18.40 0.65 -16.06
CA GLY A 75 -19.17 1.44 -17.05
C GLY A 75 -20.70 1.31 -17.02
N GLY A 76 -21.32 1.31 -15.84
CA GLY A 76 -22.78 1.32 -15.69
C GLY A 76 -23.38 2.65 -15.25
N TYR A 77 -22.56 3.66 -14.95
CA TYR A 77 -23.02 4.99 -14.54
C TYR A 77 -22.61 6.04 -15.59
N PRO A 78 -23.48 7.02 -15.90
CA PRO A 78 -23.09 8.15 -16.74
C PRO A 78 -21.89 8.86 -16.13
N TYR A 79 -20.93 9.23 -16.98
CA TYR A 79 -19.73 9.96 -16.57
C TYR A 79 -20.12 11.27 -15.87
N ASP A 80 -19.80 11.37 -14.57
CA ASP A 80 -19.97 12.58 -13.78
C ASP A 80 -18.56 13.12 -13.43
N PRO A 81 -18.14 14.26 -14.01
CA PRO A 81 -16.79 14.80 -13.83
C PRO A 81 -16.48 15.14 -12.36
N ILE A 82 -17.49 15.47 -11.55
CA ILE A 82 -17.31 15.81 -10.14
C ILE A 82 -17.05 14.52 -9.33
N ALA A 83 -17.78 13.45 -9.64
CA ALA A 83 -17.60 12.16 -8.98
C ALA A 83 -16.24 11.52 -9.32
N GLU A 84 -15.81 11.62 -10.58
CA GLU A 84 -14.52 11.10 -11.05
C GLU A 84 -13.33 11.89 -10.46
N SER A 85 -13.38 13.22 -10.46
CA SER A 85 -12.32 14.05 -9.85
C SER A 85 -12.15 13.79 -8.35
N ALA A 86 -13.25 13.59 -7.62
CA ALA A 86 -13.21 13.21 -6.20
C ALA A 86 -12.61 11.80 -5.99
N MET A 87 -12.84 10.87 -6.92
CA MET A 87 -12.28 9.52 -6.91
C MET A 87 -10.76 9.57 -7.10
N THR A 88 -10.29 10.33 -8.10
CA THR A 88 -8.87 10.54 -8.39
C THR A 88 -8.16 11.19 -7.21
N LEU A 89 -8.74 12.23 -6.60
CA LEU A 89 -8.15 12.93 -5.47
C LEU A 89 -7.99 12.01 -4.25
N LYS A 90 -9.00 11.17 -3.97
CA LYS A 90 -8.91 10.15 -2.90
C LYS A 90 -7.81 9.13 -3.18
N TRP A 91 -7.70 8.65 -4.42
CA TRP A 91 -6.64 7.73 -4.81
C TRP A 91 -5.25 8.36 -4.67
N MET A 92 -5.08 9.61 -5.11
CA MET A 92 -3.82 10.36 -4.97
C MET A 92 -3.42 10.54 -3.50
N LEU A 93 -4.38 10.81 -2.62
CA LEU A 93 -4.13 10.96 -1.18
C LEU A 93 -3.71 9.63 -0.54
N LEU A 94 -4.41 8.53 -0.86
CA LEU A 94 -4.05 7.19 -0.39
C LEU A 94 -2.67 6.75 -0.92
N PHE A 95 -2.35 7.08 -2.17
CA PHE A 95 -1.06 6.79 -2.78
C PHE A 95 0.07 7.61 -2.14
N THR A 96 -0.15 8.90 -1.87
CA THR A 96 0.85 9.73 -1.19
C THR A 96 1.10 9.23 0.24
N TYR A 97 0.06 8.78 0.92
CA TYR A 97 0.19 8.13 2.24
C TYR A 97 0.99 6.82 2.16
N SER A 98 0.75 5.99 1.15
CA SER A 98 1.51 4.74 0.99
C SER A 98 2.98 4.99 0.69
N LEU A 99 3.33 6.00 -0.12
CA LEU A 99 4.71 6.42 -0.34
C LEU A 99 5.42 6.80 0.97
N ASN A 100 4.77 7.58 1.82
CA ASN A 100 5.33 7.94 3.13
C ASN A 100 5.53 6.70 4.02
N ALA A 101 4.54 5.80 4.08
CA ALA A 101 4.66 4.55 4.82
C ALA A 101 5.81 3.67 4.31
N THR A 102 6.07 3.68 3.00
CA THR A 102 7.20 2.96 2.39
C THR A 102 8.54 3.58 2.76
N THR A 103 8.67 4.91 2.79
CA THR A 103 9.88 5.57 3.27
C THR A 103 10.17 5.21 4.72
N ILE A 104 9.15 5.22 5.59
CA ILE A 104 9.27 4.79 6.99
C ILE A 104 9.66 3.32 7.07
N SER A 105 9.10 2.48 6.21
CA SER A 105 9.41 1.04 6.16
C SER A 105 10.88 0.79 5.81
N ILE A 106 11.41 1.46 4.79
CA ILE A 106 12.84 1.36 4.41
C ILE A 106 13.72 1.82 5.58
N PHE A 107 13.35 2.92 6.25
CA PHE A 107 14.08 3.42 7.42
C PHE A 107 14.11 2.41 8.57
N LEU A 108 12.96 1.85 8.95
CA LEU A 108 12.89 0.81 9.98
C LEU A 108 13.66 -0.45 9.58
N GLY A 109 13.54 -0.89 8.33
CA GLY A 109 14.27 -2.04 7.81
C GLY A 109 15.80 -1.86 7.91
N SER A 110 16.29 -0.63 7.76
CA SER A 110 17.71 -0.29 7.90
C SER A 110 18.23 -0.26 9.33
N LEU A 111 17.35 -0.06 10.32
CA LEU A 111 17.73 0.12 11.73
C LEU A 111 17.94 -1.19 12.49
N PHE A 112 17.25 -2.26 12.10
CA PHE A 112 17.29 -3.52 12.83
C PHE A 112 18.15 -4.56 12.13
N ASP A 113 19.01 -5.22 12.90
CA ASP A 113 19.85 -6.33 12.43
C ASP A 113 19.09 -7.66 12.31
N ARG A 114 17.86 -7.72 12.83
CA ARG A 114 16.98 -8.89 12.74
C ARG A 114 15.63 -8.51 12.17
N THR A 115 15.24 -9.21 11.12
CA THR A 115 13.96 -9.10 10.40
C THR A 115 12.73 -9.16 11.31
N LEU A 116 12.75 -10.02 12.32
CA LEU A 116 11.61 -10.15 13.24
C LEU A 116 11.36 -8.86 14.06
N ARG A 117 12.41 -8.09 14.38
CA ARG A 117 12.29 -6.83 15.14
C ARG A 117 11.80 -5.68 14.27
N SER A 118 12.27 -5.58 13.03
CA SER A 118 11.79 -4.57 12.07
C SER A 118 10.31 -4.75 11.73
N VAL A 119 9.87 -6.00 11.54
CA VAL A 119 8.45 -6.31 11.28
C VAL A 119 7.57 -5.95 12.48
N LEU A 120 7.98 -6.29 13.71
CA LEU A 120 7.23 -5.91 14.92
C LEU A 120 7.14 -4.39 15.09
N ALA A 121 8.23 -3.66 14.83
CA ALA A 121 8.25 -2.20 14.89
C ALA A 121 7.29 -1.57 13.87
N LEU A 122 7.22 -2.13 12.66
CA LEU A 122 6.25 -1.70 11.65
C LEU A 122 4.82 -1.99 12.09
N CYS A 123 4.52 -3.19 12.58
CA CYS A 123 3.17 -3.53 13.03
C CYS A 123 2.70 -2.60 14.16
N PHE A 124 3.60 -2.19 15.06
CA PHE A 124 3.30 -1.22 16.12
C PHE A 124 3.10 0.21 15.58
N LEU A 125 3.91 0.65 14.61
CA LEU A 125 3.71 1.96 13.98
C LEU A 125 2.48 2.01 13.07
N ALA A 126 2.17 0.90 12.39
CA ALA A 126 1.00 0.77 11.54
C ALA A 126 -0.29 0.78 12.36
N SER A 127 -0.34 0.16 13.54
CA SER A 127 -1.53 0.20 14.41
C SER A 127 -1.82 1.61 14.93
N VAL A 128 -0.79 2.45 15.10
CA VAL A 128 -0.92 3.86 15.51
C VAL A 128 -1.26 4.78 14.32
N SER A 129 -0.71 4.53 13.13
CA SER A 129 -0.85 5.41 11.96
C SER A 129 -2.03 5.08 11.04
N ALA A 130 -2.52 3.83 11.02
CA ALA A 130 -3.63 3.41 10.16
C ALA A 130 -4.95 4.13 10.47
N MET A 131 -5.09 4.73 11.66
CA MET A 131 -6.29 5.50 12.03
C MET A 131 -6.39 6.84 11.28
N TYR A 132 -5.28 7.44 10.87
CA TYR A 132 -5.25 8.80 10.34
C TYR A 132 -5.90 8.96 8.95
N PRO A 133 -5.58 8.13 7.93
CA PRO A 133 -6.25 8.23 6.63
C PRO A 133 -7.73 7.83 6.71
N LEU A 134 -8.09 6.92 7.63
CA LEU A 134 -9.46 6.47 7.84
C LEU A 134 -10.31 7.57 8.49
N LEU A 135 -9.73 8.32 9.44
CA LEU A 135 -10.35 9.51 10.06
C LEU A 135 -10.53 10.66 9.06
N LEU A 136 -9.52 10.97 8.23
CA LEU A 136 -9.62 11.98 7.17
C LEU A 136 -10.74 11.65 6.17
N ILE A 137 -10.86 10.38 5.78
CA ILE A 137 -11.90 9.92 4.83
C ILE A 137 -13.29 9.97 5.47
N LEU A 138 -13.43 9.57 6.75
CA LEU A 138 -14.69 9.67 7.49
C LEU A 138 -15.13 11.14 7.68
N GLN A 139 -14.21 12.05 7.99
CA GLN A 139 -14.50 13.48 8.14
C GLN A 139 -14.99 14.13 6.83
N TRP A 140 -14.47 13.66 5.68
CA TRP A 140 -14.85 14.17 4.37
C TRP A 140 -16.04 13.44 3.72
N THR A 141 -16.59 12.39 4.34
CA THR A 141 -17.78 11.68 3.83
C THR A 141 -18.81 11.37 4.92
N PRO A 142 -19.64 12.36 5.34
CA PRO A 142 -20.67 12.15 6.36
C PRO A 142 -21.79 11.17 5.95
N TYR A 143 -21.84 10.73 4.68
CA TYR A 143 -22.88 9.82 4.14
C TYR A 143 -22.31 8.51 3.52
N GLY A 144 -21.09 8.12 3.86
CA GLY A 144 -20.30 7.09 3.14
C GLY A 144 -20.64 5.61 3.38
N PHE A 145 -21.75 5.27 4.06
CA PHE A 145 -22.18 3.88 4.24
C PHE A 145 -23.04 3.42 3.05
N THR A 146 -22.46 3.37 1.85
CA THR A 146 -23.04 2.60 0.75
C THR A 146 -22.39 1.22 0.71
N GLN A 147 -23.22 0.17 0.61
CA GLN A 147 -22.81 -1.24 0.65
C GLN A 147 -21.70 -1.51 -0.39
N MET A 148 -20.66 -2.26 0.03
CA MET A 148 -19.65 -2.76 -0.92
C MET A 148 -20.35 -3.51 -2.05
N ARG A 149 -19.90 -3.30 -3.29
CA ARG A 149 -20.41 -4.05 -4.43
C ARG A 149 -20.17 -5.55 -4.23
N PRO A 150 -21.12 -6.42 -4.58
CA PRO A 150 -21.06 -7.86 -4.34
C PRO A 150 -19.85 -8.55 -4.99
N ILE A 151 -19.22 -7.95 -6.01
CA ILE A 151 -18.01 -8.49 -6.67
C ILE A 151 -16.81 -8.53 -5.71
N ALA A 152 -16.62 -7.50 -4.87
CA ALA A 152 -15.56 -7.49 -3.86
C ALA A 152 -15.85 -8.49 -2.72
N TRP A 153 -17.13 -8.74 -2.43
CA TRP A 153 -17.56 -9.71 -1.43
C TRP A 153 -17.36 -11.16 -1.91
N LEU A 154 -17.70 -11.44 -3.17
CA LEU A 154 -17.53 -12.74 -3.81
C LEU A 154 -16.06 -13.12 -4.02
N SER A 155 -15.21 -12.16 -4.37
CA SER A 155 -13.76 -12.40 -4.55
C SER A 155 -12.99 -12.58 -3.25
N LEU A 156 -13.45 -12.02 -2.13
CA LEU A 156 -12.83 -12.18 -0.80
C LEU A 156 -13.30 -13.42 -0.03
N LEU A 157 -14.54 -13.89 -0.26
CA LEU A 157 -15.14 -15.01 0.50
C LEU A 157 -15.19 -16.34 -0.28
N SER A 158 -14.86 -16.34 -1.56
CA SER A 158 -14.89 -17.53 -2.41
C SER A 158 -13.76 -17.51 -3.45
N PRO A 159 -12.56 -18.03 -3.14
CA PRO A 159 -11.65 -18.46 -4.18
C PRO A 159 -12.15 -19.83 -4.67
N ALA A 160 -13.12 -19.84 -5.57
CA ALA A 160 -13.67 -21.07 -6.13
C ALA A 160 -14.01 -20.89 -7.62
N PRO A 161 -13.91 -21.98 -8.40
CA PRO A 161 -13.17 -22.05 -9.65
C PRO A 161 -14.04 -21.68 -10.86
N ASN A 162 -13.35 -21.37 -11.97
CA ASN A 162 -13.94 -21.33 -13.31
C ASN A 162 -14.92 -22.51 -13.51
N MET A 163 -16.21 -22.22 -13.68
CA MET A 163 -17.25 -22.86 -14.51
C MET A 163 -18.48 -21.93 -14.40
N GLU A 164 -19.13 -21.43 -15.45
CA GLU A 164 -19.31 -21.85 -16.85
C GLU A 164 -19.25 -20.65 -17.79
#